data_AF-A0AA38CP13-F1
#
_entry.id   AF-A0AA38CP13-F1
#
_cell.length_a   1.000
_cell.length_b   1.000
_cell.length_c   1.000
_cell.angle_alpha   90.00
_cell.angle_beta   90.00
_cell.angle_gamma   90.00
#
_symmetry.space_group_name_H-M   'P 1'
#
loop_
_entity.id
_entity.type
_entity.pdbx_description
1 polymer ?
#
loop_
_entity_poly.entity_id
_entity_poly.type
_entity_poly.pdbx_seq_one_letter_code
_entity_poly.pdbx_strand_id
1 'polypeptide(L)'
;MELGNSFVTSSFVGIRDIYFKSAQTGRTVGVEHIPQLVERSIDSIKKGPAAHLLEKGALSIHVVDGKKGFPDAAPYDAIHVGAAAAELPRALVDQLKPGGRMVIPVVDSLMIIDKLADGTTREHSAMDVRYVPLV
;
A
#
# COMPACT_ATOMS: atom_id res chain seq x y z
N MET A 1 21.28 3.93 -9.41
CA MET A 1 20.81 2.62 -8.92
C MET A 1 19.35 2.79 -8.51
N GLU A 2 18.48 2.94 -9.51
CA GLU A 2 17.04 3.13 -9.34
C GLU A 2 16.38 1.75 -9.18
N LEU A 3 16.11 1.34 -7.95
CA LEU A 3 15.30 0.15 -7.65
C LEU A 3 13.85 0.53 -7.26
N GLY A 4 13.39 1.73 -7.65
CA GLY A 4 12.19 2.36 -7.07
C GLY A 4 10.87 2.18 -7.85
N ASN A 5 10.89 2.03 -9.17
CA ASN A 5 9.67 2.16 -9.98
C ASN A 5 9.16 0.85 -10.61
N SER A 6 9.97 -0.21 -10.62
CA SER A 6 9.66 -1.43 -11.37
C SER A 6 8.77 -2.41 -10.61
N PHE A 7 8.71 -2.33 -9.28
CA PHE A 7 7.95 -3.31 -8.46
C PHE A 7 6.45 -3.01 -8.41
N VAL A 8 6.06 -1.73 -8.52
CA VAL A 8 4.65 -1.31 -8.47
C VAL A 8 3.92 -1.61 -9.79
N THR A 9 4.66 -1.86 -10.88
CA THR A 9 4.09 -1.94 -12.23
C THR A 9 4.21 -3.29 -12.90
N SER A 10 5.26 -4.10 -12.63
CA SER A 10 5.54 -5.27 -13.47
C SER A 10 4.71 -6.53 -13.20
N SER A 11 3.88 -6.56 -12.15
CA SER A 11 3.08 -7.75 -11.79
C SER A 11 1.57 -7.52 -11.74
N PHE A 12 1.09 -6.31 -12.01
CA PHE A 12 -0.26 -5.88 -11.62
C PHE A 12 -1.20 -5.67 -12.80
N VAL A 13 -1.46 -6.75 -13.54
CA VAL A 13 -2.69 -6.84 -14.36
C VAL A 13 -3.81 -7.33 -13.44
N GLY A 14 -4.57 -6.39 -12.85
CA GLY A 14 -5.90 -6.66 -12.29
C GLY A 14 -6.08 -6.64 -10.77
N ILE A 15 -5.26 -5.88 -10.02
CA ILE A 15 -5.27 -5.91 -8.54
C ILE A 15 -5.44 -4.49 -7.95
N ARG A 16 -6.24 -4.38 -6.89
CA ARG A 16 -6.69 -3.13 -6.23
C ARG A 16 -5.98 -2.91 -4.90
N ASP A 17 -4.66 -3.06 -4.88
CA ASP A 17 -3.93 -3.24 -3.62
C ASP A 17 -3.64 -1.95 -2.84
N ILE A 18 -3.48 -2.13 -1.52
CA ILE A 18 -2.73 -1.21 -0.65
C ILE A 18 -1.39 -1.85 -0.30
N TYR A 19 -0.29 -1.11 -0.49
CA TYR A 19 1.04 -1.54 -0.08
C TYR A 19 1.56 -0.72 1.07
N PHE A 20 2.17 -1.43 2.02
CA PHE A 20 2.80 -0.84 3.18
C PHE A 20 4.28 -1.20 3.20
N LYS A 21 5.16 -0.20 3.38
CA LYS A 21 6.62 -0.41 3.49
C LYS A 21 7.11 -0.10 4.90
N SER A 22 7.91 -0.99 5.50
CA SER A 22 8.58 -0.78 6.78
C SER A 22 10.11 -0.82 6.65
N ALA A 23 10.79 0.28 7.02
CA ALA A 23 12.22 0.52 6.88
C ALA A 23 13.07 -0.24 7.91
N GLN A 24 12.51 -0.64 9.05
CA GLN A 24 13.26 -1.35 10.09
C GLN A 24 13.71 -2.75 9.64
N THR A 25 13.03 -3.34 8.65
CA THR A 25 13.33 -4.70 8.14
C THR A 25 13.22 -4.82 6.61
N GLY A 26 12.98 -3.72 5.87
CA GLY A 26 12.82 -3.75 4.42
C GLY A 26 11.61 -4.57 3.96
N ARG A 27 10.53 -4.61 4.76
CA ARG A 27 9.34 -5.44 4.51
C ARG A 27 8.26 -4.69 3.75
N THR A 28 7.54 -5.43 2.91
CA THR A 28 6.36 -4.99 2.18
C THR A 28 5.16 -5.88 2.54
N VAL A 29 4.04 -5.25 2.86
CA VAL A 29 2.75 -5.93 3.07
C VAL A 29 1.77 -5.48 2.00
N GLY A 30 1.16 -6.41 1.29
CA GLY A 30 0.03 -6.18 0.40
C GLY A 30 -1.27 -6.67 1.06
N VAL A 31 -2.36 -5.92 0.88
CA VAL A 31 -3.70 -6.34 1.31
C VAL A 31 -4.69 -6.21 0.18
N GLU A 32 -5.56 -7.23 0.07
CA GLU A 32 -6.62 -7.33 -0.92
C GLU A 32 -7.82 -8.02 -0.28
N HIS A 33 -9.03 -7.54 -0.54
CA HIS A 33 -10.24 -8.11 0.05
C HIS A 33 -10.80 -9.28 -0.75
N ILE A 34 -10.40 -9.43 -2.03
CA ILE A 34 -10.82 -10.52 -2.92
C ILE A 34 -9.85 -11.70 -2.79
N PRO A 35 -10.24 -12.84 -2.17
CA PRO A 35 -9.31 -13.95 -1.90
C PRO A 35 -8.66 -14.53 -3.16
N GLN A 36 -9.40 -14.60 -4.27
CA GLN A 36 -8.92 -15.14 -5.54
C GLN A 36 -7.83 -14.24 -6.15
N LEU A 37 -7.84 -12.93 -5.87
CA LEU A 37 -6.79 -12.02 -6.32
C LEU A 37 -5.53 -12.19 -5.46
N VAL A 38 -5.66 -12.43 -4.16
CA VAL A 38 -4.52 -12.77 -3.29
C VAL A 38 -3.83 -14.04 -3.78
N GLU A 39 -4.59 -15.12 -4.01
CA GLU A 39 -4.05 -16.39 -4.50
C GLU A 39 -3.31 -16.21 -5.83
N ARG A 40 -3.95 -15.54 -6.81
CA ARG A 40 -3.34 -15.25 -8.11
C ARG A 40 -2.08 -14.41 -7.99
N SER A 41 -2.07 -13.43 -7.08
CA SER A 41 -0.90 -12.58 -6.83
C SER A 41 0.27 -13.40 -6.30
N ILE A 42 0.02 -14.23 -5.29
CA ILE A 42 1.02 -15.12 -4.70
C ILE A 42 1.59 -16.07 -5.76
N ASP A 43 0.73 -16.68 -6.57
CA ASP A 43 1.15 -17.59 -7.65
C ASP A 43 1.97 -16.88 -8.73
N SER A 44 1.58 -15.67 -9.10
CA SER A 44 2.33 -14.84 -10.05
C SER A 44 3.72 -14.48 -9.50
N ILE A 45 3.79 -14.06 -8.23
CA ILE A 45 5.05 -13.69 -7.56
C ILE A 45 5.99 -14.88 -7.41
N LYS A 46 5.46 -16.05 -7.04
CA LYS A 46 6.23 -17.30 -6.91
C LYS A 46 6.91 -17.72 -8.22
N LYS A 47 6.32 -17.38 -9.37
CA LYS A 47 6.88 -17.68 -10.69
C LYS A 47 7.87 -16.61 -11.18
N GLY A 48 7.92 -15.46 -10.49
CA GLY A 48 8.73 -14.31 -10.86
C GLY A 48 10.02 -14.17 -10.04
N PRO A 49 10.83 -13.15 -10.35
CA PRO A 49 12.09 -12.87 -9.65
C PRO A 49 11.88 -12.50 -8.17
N ALA A 50 10.66 -12.13 -7.78
CA ALA A 50 10.28 -11.73 -6.43
C ALA A 50 9.95 -12.91 -5.49
N ALA A 51 9.96 -14.15 -5.97
CA ALA A 51 9.60 -15.34 -5.17
C ALA A 51 10.38 -15.42 -3.84
N HIS A 52 11.69 -15.16 -3.89
CA HIS A 52 12.57 -15.17 -2.73
C HIS A 52 12.18 -14.15 -1.64
N LEU A 53 11.40 -13.11 -1.95
CA LEU A 53 10.92 -12.14 -0.98
C LEU A 53 9.78 -12.71 -0.13
N LEU A 54 8.91 -13.53 -0.72
CA LEU A 54 7.88 -14.27 0.03
C LEU A 54 8.53 -15.26 0.99
N GLU A 55 9.51 -16.03 0.50
CA GLU A 55 10.23 -17.04 1.29
C GLU A 55 10.96 -16.43 2.50
N LYS A 56 11.57 -15.24 2.31
CA LYS A 56 12.27 -14.51 3.38
C LYS A 56 11.33 -13.74 4.32
N GLY A 57 10.03 -13.74 4.06
CA GLY A 57 9.06 -12.89 4.79
C GLY A 57 9.30 -11.39 4.60
N ALA A 58 10.03 -11.00 3.55
CA ALA A 58 10.23 -9.61 3.15
C ALA A 58 9.02 -9.07 2.35
N LEU A 59 8.22 -9.96 1.77
CA LEU A 59 6.93 -9.67 1.15
C LEU A 59 5.87 -10.60 1.75
N SER A 60 4.69 -10.07 2.06
CA SER A 60 3.52 -10.86 2.43
C SER A 60 2.25 -10.25 1.83
N ILE A 61 1.27 -11.09 1.51
CA ILE A 61 -0.01 -10.67 0.93
C ILE A 61 -1.13 -11.31 1.75
N HIS A 62 -2.10 -10.51 2.17
CA HIS A 62 -3.15 -10.93 3.08
C HIS A 62 -4.55 -10.61 2.54
N VAL A 63 -5.51 -11.46 2.88
CA VAL A 63 -6.93 -11.22 2.59
C VAL A 63 -7.50 -10.32 3.68
N VAL A 64 -7.55 -9.01 3.44
CA VAL A 64 -7.98 -8.01 4.44
C VAL A 64 -8.73 -6.87 3.76
N ASP A 65 -9.68 -6.28 4.49
CA ASP A 65 -10.30 -5.00 4.13
C ASP A 65 -9.24 -3.88 4.18
N GLY A 66 -8.84 -3.40 3.00
CA GLY A 66 -7.81 -2.37 2.85
C GLY A 66 -8.11 -1.07 3.62
N LYS A 67 -9.38 -0.73 3.88
CA LYS A 67 -9.74 0.48 4.66
C LYS A 67 -9.24 0.40 6.11
N LYS A 68 -9.07 -0.82 6.63
CA LYS A 68 -8.57 -1.07 7.99
C LYS A 68 -7.04 -1.16 8.06
N GLY A 69 -6.38 -1.18 6.91
CA GLY A 69 -4.94 -1.43 6.80
C GLY A 69 -4.54 -2.79 7.36
N PHE A 70 -3.33 -2.85 7.91
CA PHE A 70 -2.79 -4.08 8.50
C PHE A 70 -2.02 -3.73 9.78
N PRO A 71 -2.70 -3.65 10.94
CA PRO A 71 -2.08 -3.19 12.19
C PRO A 71 -0.89 -4.04 12.65
N ASP A 72 -0.86 -5.35 12.35
CA ASP A 72 0.15 -6.28 12.87
C ASP A 72 1.58 -5.99 12.38
N ALA A 73 1.73 -5.30 11.25
CA ALA A 73 3.04 -4.88 10.74
C ALA A 73 3.23 -3.36 10.78
N ALA A 74 2.26 -2.62 11.33
CA ALA A 74 2.39 -1.20 11.60
C ALA A 74 3.46 -0.95 12.68
N PRO A 75 4.06 0.25 12.74
CA PRO A 75 3.80 1.38 11.87
C PRO A 75 4.58 1.31 10.54
N TYR A 76 4.18 2.14 9.55
CA TYR A 76 4.69 2.13 8.18
C TYR A 76 5.37 3.42 7.77
N ASP A 77 6.46 3.31 7.00
CA ASP A 77 7.17 4.45 6.42
C ASP A 77 6.49 4.95 5.15
N ALA A 78 5.86 4.05 4.39
CA ALA A 78 5.07 4.41 3.23
C ALA A 78 3.80 3.57 3.12
N ILE A 79 2.71 4.22 2.69
CA ILE A 79 1.44 3.57 2.33
C ILE A 79 1.03 4.02 0.94
N HIS A 80 0.77 3.09 0.04
CA HIS A 80 0.22 3.37 -1.29
C HIS A 80 -1.13 2.69 -1.43
N VAL A 81 -2.17 3.45 -1.79
CA VAL A 81 -3.52 2.91 -1.99
C VAL A 81 -3.87 2.95 -3.48
N GLY A 82 -4.10 1.79 -4.07
CA GLY A 82 -4.44 1.61 -5.48
C GLY A 82 -5.94 1.71 -5.82
N ALA A 83 -6.75 2.29 -4.94
CA ALA A 83 -8.20 2.44 -5.13
C ALA A 83 -8.71 3.75 -4.49
N ALA A 84 -9.78 4.33 -5.05
CA ALA A 84 -10.35 5.58 -4.58
C ALA A 84 -11.18 5.37 -3.31
N ALA A 85 -10.74 5.96 -2.20
CA ALA A 85 -11.53 6.03 -0.98
C ALA A 85 -12.57 7.16 -1.09
N ALA A 86 -13.76 6.96 -0.50
CA ALA A 86 -14.79 8.00 -0.43
C ALA A 86 -14.38 9.16 0.50
N GLU A 87 -13.63 8.83 1.55
CA GLU A 87 -13.02 9.76 2.50
C GLU A 87 -11.66 9.21 2.93
N LEU A 88 -10.80 10.06 3.49
CA LEU A 88 -9.48 9.65 3.96
C LEU A 88 -9.61 8.65 5.13
N PRO A 89 -9.15 7.38 5.00
CA PRO A 89 -9.30 6.40 6.06
C PRO A 89 -8.33 6.69 7.21
N ARG A 90 -8.85 7.12 8.37
CA ARG A 90 -8.04 7.43 9.56
C ARG A 90 -7.18 6.27 10.02
N ALA A 91 -7.68 5.03 9.89
CA ALA A 91 -6.93 3.83 10.26
C ALA A 91 -5.59 3.71 9.51
N LEU A 92 -5.51 4.17 8.25
CA LEU A 92 -4.27 4.17 7.48
C LEU A 92 -3.33 5.28 7.93
N VAL A 93 -3.87 6.47 8.22
CA VAL A 93 -3.11 7.60 8.77
C VAL A 93 -2.50 7.25 10.14
N ASP A 94 -3.25 6.54 10.99
CA ASP A 94 -2.79 6.11 12.31
C ASP A 94 -1.64 5.11 12.20
N GLN A 95 -1.67 4.25 11.18
CA GLN A 95 -0.61 3.26 10.91
C GLN A 95 0.65 3.85 10.27
N LEU A 96 0.66 5.12 9.84
CA LEU A 96 1.90 5.78 9.42
C LEU A 96 2.82 6.05 10.62
N LYS A 97 4.12 5.86 10.43
CA LYS A 97 5.17 6.36 11.31
C LYS A 97 5.23 7.90 11.24
N PRO A 98 5.65 8.58 12.31
CA PRO A 98 6.19 9.93 12.19
C PRO A 98 7.32 9.96 11.15
N GLY A 99 7.25 10.89 10.20
CA GLY A 99 8.12 10.96 9.02
C GLY A 99 7.66 10.10 7.82
N GLY A 100 6.59 9.31 7.97
CA GLY A 100 6.04 8.47 6.91
C GLY A 100 5.14 9.23 5.94
N ARG A 101 4.91 8.63 4.76
CA ARG A 101 4.08 9.21 3.70
C ARG A 101 3.03 8.24 3.19
N MET A 102 1.81 8.72 2.97
CA MET A 102 0.78 8.01 2.23
C MET A 102 0.45 8.69 0.92
N VAL A 103 0.19 7.88 -0.11
CA VAL A 103 -0.38 8.30 -1.39
C VAL A 103 -1.68 7.54 -1.58
N ILE A 104 -2.79 8.27 -1.68
CA ILE A 104 -4.14 7.69 -1.73
C ILE A 104 -5.06 8.54 -2.63
N PRO A 105 -5.76 7.92 -3.59
CA PRO A 105 -6.86 8.59 -4.27
C PRO A 105 -8.05 8.75 -3.30
N VAL A 106 -8.52 9.99 -3.12
CA VAL A 106 -9.73 10.32 -2.37
C VAL A 106 -10.70 10.98 -3.33
N VAL A 107 -11.84 10.33 -3.57
CA VAL A 107 -12.80 10.69 -4.63
C VAL A 107 -12.08 10.74 -6.00
N ASP A 108 -11.83 11.93 -6.53
CA ASP A 108 -11.20 12.20 -7.81
C ASP A 108 -9.82 12.86 -7.69
N SER A 109 -9.31 13.05 -6.47
CA SER A 109 -8.03 13.69 -6.20
C SER A 109 -7.00 12.69 -5.66
N LEU A 110 -5.79 12.70 -6.22
CA LEU A 110 -4.66 11.96 -5.65
C LEU A 110 -4.07 12.76 -4.49
N MET A 111 -4.34 12.31 -3.27
CA MET A 111 -3.87 12.95 -2.05
C MET A 111 -2.52 12.39 -1.61
N ILE A 112 -1.64 13.28 -1.16
CA ILE A 112 -0.39 12.97 -0.48
C ILE A 112 -0.50 13.43 0.96
N ILE A 113 -0.32 12.49 1.89
CA ILE A 113 -0.39 12.71 3.34
C ILE A 113 1.00 12.46 3.92
N ASP A 114 1.63 13.51 4.44
CA ASP A 114 2.87 13.41 5.21
C ASP A 114 2.51 13.37 6.69
N LYS A 115 2.99 12.37 7.44
CA LYS A 115 2.93 12.38 8.90
C LYS A 115 4.19 13.02 9.44
N LEU A 116 4.06 14.17 10.10
CA LEU A 116 5.18 14.94 10.62
C LEU A 116 5.78 14.27 11.86
N ALA A 117 6.98 14.72 12.25
CA ALA A 117 7.70 14.15 13.40
C ALA A 117 6.96 14.34 14.74
N ASP A 118 6.13 15.38 14.84
CA ASP A 118 5.27 15.66 16.00
C ASP A 118 3.95 14.84 16.00
N GLY A 119 3.74 13.99 14.99
CA GLY A 119 2.55 13.15 14.83
C GLY A 119 1.38 13.82 14.10
N THR A 120 1.47 15.12 13.78
CA THR A 120 0.45 15.82 12.97
C THR A 120 0.54 15.41 11.50
N THR A 121 -0.52 15.67 10.73
CA THR A 121 -0.54 15.40 9.29
C THR A 121 -0.49 16.68 8.47
N ARG A 122 0.24 16.62 7.35
CA ARG A 122 0.18 17.60 6.28
C ARG A 122 -0.38 16.93 5.04
N GLU A 123 -1.48 17.46 4.54
CA GLU A 123 -2.23 16.92 3.42
C GLU A 123 -2.16 17.86 2.23
N HIS A 124 -1.96 17.33 1.03
CA HIS A 124 -2.13 18.12 -0.20
C HIS A 124 -2.64 17.24 -1.35
N SER A 125 -3.46 17.84 -2.20
CA SER A 125 -3.85 17.24 -3.48
C SER A 125 -2.73 17.45 -4.49
N ALA A 126 -2.32 16.37 -5.17
CA ALA A 126 -1.27 16.39 -6.16
C ALA A 126 -1.80 16.61 -7.58
N MET A 127 -2.88 15.91 -7.94
CA MET A 127 -3.52 15.97 -9.25
C MET A 127 -4.86 15.23 -9.23
N ASP A 128 -5.69 15.50 -10.24
CA ASP A 128 -6.93 14.76 -10.46
C ASP A 128 -6.64 13.38 -11.08
N VAL A 129 -7.41 12.37 -10.66
CA VAL A 129 -7.25 10.97 -11.08
C VAL A 129 -8.60 10.25 -11.18
N ARG A 130 -8.63 9.12 -11.88
CA ARG A 130 -9.76 8.19 -11.84
C ARG A 130 -9.29 6.80 -11.43
N TYR A 131 -9.75 6.37 -10.27
CA TYR A 131 -9.49 5.04 -9.72
C TYR A 131 -10.79 4.27 -9.54
N VAL A 132 -10.68 2.95 -9.49
CA VAL A 132 -11.78 2.10 -9.04
C VAL A 132 -12.07 2.34 -7.56
N PRO A 133 -13.34 2.29 -7.10
CA PRO A 133 -13.67 2.52 -5.70
C PRO A 133 -13.02 1.49 -4.75
N LEU A 134 -12.59 1.97 -3.60
CA LEU A 134 -12.19 1.18 -2.44
C LEU A 134 -13.46 0.76 -1.69
N VAL A 135 -13.85 -0.50 -1.84
CA VAL A 135 -15.09 -1.08 -1.28
C VAL A 135 -14.81 -1.92 -0.04
#